data_AF-A0A4R3JFW6-F1
#
_entry.id   AF-A0A4R3JFW6-F1
#
_cell.length_a   1.000
_cell.length_b   1.000
_cell.length_c   1.000
_cell.angle_alpha   90.00
_cell.angle_beta   90.00
_cell.angle_gamma   90.00
#
_symmetry.space_group_name_H-M   'P 1'
#
loop_
_entity.id
_entity.type
_entity.pdbx_description
1 polymer ?
#
loop_
_entity_poly.entity_id
_entity_poly.type
_entity_poly.pdbx_seq_one_letter_code
_entity_poly.pdbx_strand_id
1 'polypeptide(L)' 'MLFRATHCGMQENDVLLGEFAKTFIDDFNDAQLAAFERLLDENDNDIFTWLTAETGFPKRLDEDFMNLIIKYKNER' A
#
# COMPACT_ATOMS: atom_id res chain seq x y z
N MET A 1 14.81 21.29 0.09
CA MET A 1 14.58 19.91 0.54
C MET A 1 13.36 19.34 -0.20
N LEU A 2 13.49 19.18 -1.52
CA LEU A 2 12.39 18.90 -2.46
C LEU A 2 12.92 18.08 -3.65
N PHE A 3 13.78 17.10 -3.36
CA PHE A 3 14.53 16.35 -4.39
C PHE A 3 14.54 14.83 -4.17
N ARG A 4 13.66 14.31 -3.30
CA ARG A 4 13.52 12.86 -3.07
C ARG A 4 12.11 12.32 -3.35
N ALA A 5 11.22 13.14 -3.94
CA ALA A 5 9.83 12.76 -4.22
C ALA A 5 9.52 12.64 -5.73
N THR A 6 10.54 12.67 -6.59
CA THR A 6 10.33 12.68 -8.06
C THR A 6 11.23 11.70 -8.82
N HIS A 7 11.73 10.64 -8.17
CA HIS A 7 12.56 9.63 -8.87
C HIS A 7 12.53 8.21 -8.28
N CYS A 8 11.38 7.78 -7.75
CA CYS A 8 10.90 6.39 -7.84
C CYS A 8 9.40 6.56 -8.09
N GLY A 9 8.81 6.20 -9.22
CA GLY A 9 9.14 5.14 -10.16
C GLY A 9 7.87 4.39 -10.58
N MET A 10 6.76 4.53 -9.85
CA MET A 10 5.45 4.01 -10.23
C MET A 10 4.34 4.97 -9.80
N GLN A 11 3.91 5.82 -10.73
CA GLN A 11 2.75 6.70 -10.57
C GLN A 11 1.45 5.91 -10.32
N GLU A 12 1.41 4.63 -10.71
CA GLU A 12 0.27 3.72 -10.53
C GLU A 12 0.10 3.25 -9.09
N ASN A 13 1.19 3.01 -8.35
CA ASN A 13 1.11 2.56 -6.96
C ASN A 13 0.57 3.68 -6.06
N ASP A 14 1.05 4.90 -6.27
CA ASP A 14 0.62 6.11 -5.57
C ASP A 14 -0.87 6.41 -5.81
N VAL A 15 -1.35 6.22 -7.04
CA VAL A 15 -2.77 6.38 -7.38
C VAL A 15 -3.63 5.30 -6.74
N LEU A 16 -3.23 4.02 -6.82
CA LEU A 16 -3.97 2.91 -6.23
C LEU A 16 -4.07 3.06 -4.71
N LEU A 17 -2.94 3.27 -4.03
CA LEU A 17 -2.87 3.46 -2.59
C LEU A 17 -3.57 4.75 -2.16
N GLY A 18 -3.46 5.82 -2.95
CA GLY A 18 -4.15 7.08 -2.69
C GLY A 18 -5.67 6.97 -2.80
N GLU A 19 -6.20 6.28 -3.81
CA GLU A 19 -7.63 6.02 -3.96
C GLU A 19 -8.15 5.05 -2.88
N PHE A 20 -7.37 4.01 -2.57
CA PHE A 20 -7.67 3.08 -1.49
C PHE A 20 -7.72 3.80 -0.14
N ALA A 21 -6.70 4.59 0.19
CA ALA A 21 -6.68 5.40 1.40
C ALA A 21 -7.88 6.33 1.44
N LYS A 22 -8.17 7.10 0.40
CA LYS A 22 -9.35 7.99 0.39
C LYS A 22 -10.68 7.26 0.63
N THR A 23 -10.79 6.02 0.18
CA THR A 23 -12.02 5.23 0.30
C THR A 23 -12.15 4.57 1.68
N PHE A 24 -11.05 4.06 2.24
CA PHE A 24 -11.08 3.25 3.45
C PHE A 24 -10.52 3.94 4.71
N ILE A 25 -9.79 5.06 4.59
CA ILE A 25 -9.16 5.74 5.74
C ILE A 25 -10.17 6.28 6.75
N ASP A 26 -11.40 6.57 6.32
CA ASP A 26 -12.50 7.01 7.19
C ASP A 26 -13.08 5.84 8.02
N ASP A 27 -12.95 4.61 7.50
CA ASP A 27 -13.42 3.37 8.13
C ASP A 27 -12.30 2.60 8.86
N PHE A 28 -11.05 3.08 8.77
CA PHE A 28 -9.91 2.44 9.42
C PHE A 28 -9.94 2.60 10.93
N ASN A 29 -9.76 1.47 11.61
CA ASN A 29 -9.46 1.44 13.04
C ASN A 29 -7.97 1.72 13.27
N ASP A 30 -7.58 2.08 14.50
CA ASP A 30 -6.19 2.40 14.86
C ASP A 30 -5.16 1.34 14.41
N ALA A 31 -5.53 0.05 14.44
CA ALA A 31 -4.67 -1.04 13.98
C ALA A 31 -4.44 -1.02 12.46
N GLN A 32 -5.47 -0.71 11.67
CA GLN A 32 -5.38 -0.62 10.22
C GLN A 32 -4.63 0.64 9.80
N LEU A 33 -4.82 1.75 10.52
CA LEU A 33 -4.06 2.98 10.30
C LEU A 33 -2.56 2.73 10.54
N ALA A 34 -2.21 2.06 11.65
CA ALA A 34 -0.81 1.71 11.93
C ALA A 34 -0.22 0.73 10.90
N ALA A 35 -1.03 -0.21 10.38
CA ALA A 35 -0.61 -1.10 9.29
C ALA A 35 -0.37 -0.34 7.99
N PHE A 36 -1.21 0.65 7.68
CA PHE A 36 -1.05 1.51 6.52
C PHE A 36 0.19 2.40 6.63
N GLU A 37 0.45 3.00 7.77
CA GLU A 37 1.67 3.78 8.02
C GLU A 37 2.93 2.92 7.86
N ARG A 38 2.91 1.68 8.35
CA ARG A 38 4.01 0.72 8.14
C ARG A 38 4.21 0.37 6.68
N LEU A 39 3.12 0.22 5.92
CA LEU A 39 3.19 -0.03 4.49
C LEU A 39 3.81 1.16 3.75
N LEU A 40 3.44 2.40 4.12
CA LEU A 40 3.98 3.62 3.54
C LEU A 40 5.46 3.87 3.88
N ASP A 41 5.98 3.25 4.95
CA ASP A 41 7.41 3.27 5.29
C ASP A 41 8.24 2.33 4.39
N GLU A 42 7.59 1.38 3.72
CA GLU A 42 8.24 0.48 2.77
C GLU A 42 8.49 1.14 1.41
N ASN A 43 9.36 0.54 0.61
CA ASN A 43 9.73 1.07 -0.70
C ASN A 43 8.65 0.76 -1.74
N ASP A 44 8.28 1.74 -2.58
CA ASP A 44 7.23 1.61 -3.60
C ASP A 44 7.39 0.38 -4.51
N ASN A 45 8.63 0.06 -4.90
CA ASN A 45 8.90 -1.12 -5.73
C ASN A 45 8.56 -2.43 -5.02
N ASP A 46 8.85 -2.50 -3.72
CA ASP A 46 8.53 -3.65 -2.89
C ASP A 46 7.01 -3.76 -2.68
N ILE A 47 6.34 -2.66 -2.36
CA ILE A 47 4.88 -2.61 -2.23
C ILE A 47 4.21 -3.05 -3.53
N PHE A 48 4.60 -2.47 -4.66
CA PHE A 48 4.06 -2.85 -5.96
C PHE A 48 4.31 -4.33 -6.25
N THR A 49 5.50 -4.84 -5.95
CA THR A 49 5.82 -6.26 -6.12
C THR A 49 4.92 -7.14 -5.26
N TRP A 50 4.63 -6.79 -4.00
CA TRP A 50 3.71 -7.57 -3.16
C TRP A 50 2.26 -7.51 -3.62
N LEU A 51 1.83 -6.38 -4.20
CA LEU A 51 0.47 -6.19 -4.70
C LEU A 51 0.23 -6.79 -6.09
N THR A 52 1.31 -7.02 -6.86
CA THR A 52 1.23 -7.52 -8.24
C THR A 52 1.79 -8.92 -8.43
N ALA A 53 2.87 -9.27 -7.73
CA ALA A 53 3.44 -10.59 -7.78
C ALA A 53 2.87 -11.41 -6.61
N GLU A 54 2.48 -12.66 -6.89
CA GLU A 54 2.08 -13.67 -5.89
C GLU A 54 3.23 -14.06 -4.93
N THR A 55 4.32 -13.30 -4.91
CA THR A 55 5.33 -13.36 -3.87
C THR A 55 4.76 -12.84 -2.55
N GLY A 56 4.73 -13.70 -1.55
CA GLY A 56 4.27 -13.35 -0.21
C GLY A 56 5.00 -12.13 0.37
N PHE A 57 4.25 -11.28 1.06
CA PHE A 57 4.78 -10.12 1.78
C PHE A 57 5.43 -10.54 3.11
N PRO A 58 6.36 -9.72 3.65
CA PRO A 58 7.00 -10.03 4.92
C PRO A 58 5.99 -10.05 6.08
N LYS A 59 6.16 -10.97 7.04
CA LYS A 59 5.30 -11.13 8.24
C LYS A 59 5.16 -9.89 9.14
N ARG A 60 5.94 -8.85 8.89
CA ARG A 60 5.83 -7.56 9.60
C ARG A 60 4.64 -6.73 9.12
N LEU A 61 4.19 -6.99 7.89
CA LEU A 61 2.99 -6.42 7.31
C LEU A 61 1.80 -7.29 7.69
N ASP A 62 0.67 -6.63 7.90
CA ASP A 62 -0.55 -7.27 8.31
C ASP A 62 -1.18 -8.01 7.11
N GLU A 63 -1.41 -9.32 7.28
CA GLU A 63 -1.90 -10.19 6.21
C GLU A 63 -3.33 -9.84 5.81
N ASP A 64 -4.19 -9.49 6.77
CA ASP A 64 -5.57 -9.10 6.50
C ASP A 64 -5.61 -7.78 5.72
N PHE A 65 -4.79 -6.80 6.16
CA PHE A 65 -4.65 -5.52 5.50
C PHE A 65 -4.12 -5.63 4.06
N MET A 66 -3.07 -6.42 3.85
CA MET A 66 -2.51 -6.64 2.51
C MET A 66 -3.52 -7.32 1.59
N ASN A 67 -4.24 -8.33 2.08
CA ASN A 67 -5.31 -8.97 1.32
C ASN A 67 -6.44 -8.00 0.97
N LEU A 68 -6.77 -7.04 1.85
CA LEU A 68 -7.77 -6.01 1.59
C LEU A 68 -7.38 -5.13 0.39
N ILE A 69 -6.12 -4.69 0.31
CA ILE A 69 -5.60 -3.88 -0.81
C ILE A 69 -5.59 -4.70 -2.10
N ILE A 70 -5.11 -5.96 -2.05
CA ILE A 70 -5.07 -6.87 -3.20
C ILE A 70 -6.49 -7.13 -3.72
N LYS A 71 -7.46 -7.32 -2.82
CA LYS A 71 -8.87 -7.49 -3.17
C LYS A 71 -9.42 -6.23 -3.85
N TYR A 72 -9.21 -5.05 -3.27
CA TYR A 72 -9.63 -3.78 -3.87
C TYR A 72 -9.05 -3.57 -5.27
N LYS A 73 -7.78 -3.92 -5.48
CA LYS A 73 -7.12 -3.89 -6.79
C LYS A 73 -7.74 -4.88 -7.79
N ASN A 74 -8.10 -6.09 -7.36
CA ASN A 74 -8.72 -7.09 -8.25
C ASN A 74 -10.19 -6.78 -8.60
N GLU A 75 -10.88 -6.00 -7.77
CA GLU A 75 -12.26 -5.54 -8.02
C GLU A 75 -12.34 -4.29 -8.92
N ARG A 76 -11.21 -3.73 -9.35
CA ARG A 76 -11.10 -2.62 -10.31
C ARG A 76 -10.53 -3.06 -11.66
#